data_AF-A0A8T1TFE0-F1
#
_entry.id   AF-A0A8T1TFE0-F1
#
_cell.length_a   1.000
_cell.length_b   1.000
_cell.length_c   1.000
_cell.angle_alpha   90.00
_cell.angle_beta   90.00
_cell.angle_gamma   90.00
#
_symmetry.space_group_name_H-M   'P 1'
#
loop_
_entity.id
_entity.type
_entity.pdbx_description
1 polymer ?
#
loop_
_entity_poly.entity_id
_entity_poly.type
_entity_poly.pdbx_seq_one_letter_code
_entity_poly.pdbx_strand_id
1 'polypeptide(L)'
;MGRVAAAFPRLLLLLLGPGALGLRLLLSAPPPFNCSQLDLNCLVRNSTCMDQSWLQVSTWTPSAPSVLDVHPDVFHDEGKLLPVLRIEWKVATDASIQYLRGVELAVLQVNNNRQICAQFDFQNNLPLQVRPDGGRWNFTFNRFEVEPGQMYQVTVHHLPKLGTSGDHNCKSTSYTVPDCKDPVMKRTMPCMQTGSLWEPSIDGESLDDSSLLVSFNPGMESAQYRIHVTSFPDEEKQCKETTHIYESLQSGQQHRVNVTVKIERNLKACCRYKIQIQPFFTICGNDCLRHSAVIPCPSVAP
;
A
#
# COMPACT_ATOMS: atom_id res chain seq x y z
N MET A 1 -51.74 -40.46 -5.63
CA MET A 1 -51.23 -39.46 -6.58
C MET A 1 -50.41 -38.44 -5.79
N GLY A 2 -49.08 -38.57 -5.86
CA GLY A 2 -48.14 -37.81 -5.03
C GLY A 2 -48.00 -36.36 -5.49
N ARG A 3 -47.93 -35.44 -4.53
CA ARG A 3 -47.56 -34.04 -4.75
C ARG A 3 -46.04 -33.93 -4.75
N VAL A 4 -45.46 -33.65 -5.92
CA VAL A 4 -44.04 -33.30 -6.06
C VAL A 4 -43.87 -31.86 -5.58
N ALA A 5 -43.16 -31.68 -4.47
CA ALA A 5 -42.72 -30.37 -4.01
C ALA A 5 -41.53 -29.93 -4.86
N ALA A 6 -41.69 -28.83 -5.61
CA ALA A 6 -40.62 -28.21 -6.37
C ALA A 6 -39.62 -27.54 -5.40
N ALA A 7 -38.44 -28.12 -5.26
CA ALA A 7 -37.32 -27.52 -4.56
C ALA A 7 -36.66 -26.48 -5.47
N PHE A 8 -36.83 -25.20 -5.16
CA PHE A 8 -36.05 -24.12 -5.77
C PHE A 8 -34.61 -24.17 -5.24
N PRO A 9 -33.57 -24.17 -6.09
CA PRO A 9 -32.20 -24.11 -5.62
C PRO A 9 -31.94 -22.70 -5.09
N ARG A 10 -31.56 -22.60 -3.81
CA ARG A 10 -31.00 -21.38 -3.23
C ARG A 10 -29.67 -21.11 -3.92
N LEU A 11 -29.68 -20.18 -4.87
CA LEU A 11 -28.46 -19.61 -5.43
C LEU A 11 -27.75 -18.84 -4.31
N LEU A 12 -26.69 -19.43 -3.75
CA LEU A 12 -25.81 -18.76 -2.81
C LEU A 12 -25.05 -17.69 -3.62
N LEU A 13 -25.53 -16.44 -3.61
CA LEU A 13 -24.71 -15.31 -4.02
C LEU A 13 -23.57 -15.19 -3.00
N LEU A 14 -22.39 -15.69 -3.38
CA LEU A 14 -21.13 -15.30 -2.77
C LEU A 14 -20.98 -13.80 -2.96
N LEU A 15 -21.35 -13.04 -1.93
CA LEU A 15 -20.93 -11.66 -1.76
C LEU A 15 -19.41 -11.68 -1.68
N LEU A 16 -18.75 -11.46 -2.82
CA LEU A 16 -17.37 -11.00 -2.86
C LEU A 16 -17.35 -9.66 -2.13
N GLY A 17 -16.99 -9.69 -0.85
CA GLY A 17 -16.75 -8.49 -0.07
C GLY A 17 -15.71 -7.61 -0.79
N PRO A 18 -15.76 -6.28 -0.58
CA PRO A 18 -14.80 -5.37 -1.18
C PRO A 18 -13.39 -5.89 -0.86
N GLY A 19 -12.60 -6.08 -1.92
CA GLY A 19 -11.31 -6.76 -1.86
C GLY A 19 -10.47 -6.19 -0.73
N ALA A 20 -10.13 -7.02 0.25
CA ALA A 20 -9.32 -6.66 1.41
C ALA A 20 -8.01 -6.01 0.96
N LEU A 21 -7.95 -4.68 0.90
CA LEU A 21 -6.70 -3.94 0.90
C LEU A 21 -5.94 -4.40 2.15
N GLY A 22 -4.70 -4.86 1.94
CA GLY A 22 -3.89 -5.42 2.99
C GLY A 22 -2.82 -6.36 2.46
N LEU A 23 -1.88 -6.72 3.33
CA LEU A 23 -0.80 -7.65 3.04
C LEU A 23 -1.34 -8.94 2.38
N ARG A 24 -0.80 -9.29 1.21
CA ARG A 24 -1.17 -10.49 0.43
C ARG A 24 0.05 -11.13 -0.22
N LEU A 25 -0.07 -12.40 -0.60
CA LEU A 25 1.00 -13.17 -1.23
C LEU A 25 0.59 -13.58 -2.66
N LEU A 26 1.34 -13.08 -3.65
CA LEU A 26 1.06 -13.21 -5.08
C LEU A 26 1.79 -14.40 -5.72
N LEU A 27 1.88 -15.54 -5.03
CA LEU A 27 2.63 -16.71 -5.53
C LEU A 27 2.04 -17.34 -6.79
N SER A 28 0.71 -17.29 -6.95
CA SER A 28 0.01 -17.82 -8.12
C SER A 28 -0.08 -16.85 -9.29
N ALA A 29 0.34 -15.59 -9.10
CA ALA A 29 0.26 -14.57 -10.13
C ALA A 29 1.32 -14.82 -11.23
N PRO A 30 0.96 -14.78 -12.52
CA PRO A 30 1.92 -14.90 -13.62
C PRO A 30 2.93 -13.74 -13.65
N PRO A 31 4.21 -13.99 -14.02
CA PRO A 31 4.80 -15.30 -14.25
C PRO A 31 5.07 -16.04 -12.92
N PRO A 32 4.98 -17.39 -12.91
CA PRO A 32 5.32 -18.19 -11.73
C PRO A 32 6.69 -17.82 -11.18
N PHE A 33 6.78 -17.71 -9.86
CA PHE A 33 8.04 -17.36 -9.22
C PHE A 33 9.00 -18.56 -9.19
N ASN A 34 10.23 -18.36 -9.65
CA ASN A 34 11.29 -19.37 -9.60
C ASN A 34 12.38 -18.94 -8.60
N CYS A 35 12.58 -19.72 -7.55
CA CYS A 35 13.64 -19.50 -6.57
C CYS A 35 14.91 -20.32 -6.82
N SER A 36 14.91 -21.19 -7.85
CA SER A 36 16.06 -22.04 -8.19
C SER A 36 17.21 -21.21 -8.77
N GLN A 37 18.43 -21.64 -8.47
CA GLN A 37 19.67 -21.06 -8.97
C GLN A 37 20.56 -22.18 -9.52
N LEU A 38 21.69 -21.84 -10.14
CA LEU A 38 22.67 -22.84 -10.55
C LEU A 38 23.07 -23.70 -9.34
N ASP A 39 22.96 -25.02 -9.48
CA ASP A 39 23.22 -26.02 -8.45
C ASP A 39 22.29 -25.98 -7.21
N LEU A 40 21.16 -25.27 -7.30
CA LEU A 40 20.13 -25.25 -6.26
C LEU A 40 18.72 -25.32 -6.85
N ASN A 41 18.07 -26.45 -6.67
CA ASN A 41 16.64 -26.63 -6.92
C ASN A 41 15.87 -26.14 -5.69
N CYS A 42 14.94 -25.22 -5.92
CA CYS A 42 14.14 -24.60 -4.87
C CYS A 42 12.68 -24.52 -5.29
N LEU A 43 11.78 -24.81 -4.33
CA LEU A 43 10.35 -24.61 -4.46
C LEU A 43 9.90 -23.54 -3.47
N VAL A 44 8.95 -22.70 -3.89
CA VAL A 44 8.33 -21.71 -3.00
C VAL A 44 6.85 -22.04 -2.80
N ARG A 45 6.37 -21.94 -1.56
CA ARG A 45 4.98 -22.18 -1.19
C ARG A 45 4.50 -21.20 -0.13
N ASN A 46 3.18 -21.09 0.01
CA ASN A 46 2.57 -20.42 1.15
C ASN A 46 2.84 -21.22 2.44
N SER A 47 3.14 -20.54 3.55
CA SER A 47 3.37 -21.15 4.86
C SER A 47 2.43 -20.54 5.91
N THR A 48 2.09 -21.33 6.93
CA THR A 48 1.34 -20.89 8.11
C THR A 48 2.17 -20.05 9.08
N CYS A 49 3.41 -19.70 8.73
CA CYS A 49 4.41 -19.07 9.60
C CYS A 49 4.88 -19.96 10.77
N MET A 50 4.44 -21.22 10.80
CA MET A 50 4.73 -22.18 11.84
C MET A 50 5.35 -23.43 11.22
N ASP A 51 6.60 -23.28 10.76
CA ASP A 51 7.38 -24.42 10.25
C ASP A 51 7.54 -25.53 11.31
N GLN A 52 7.51 -26.79 10.85
CA GLN A 52 7.59 -27.99 11.69
C GLN A 52 8.85 -28.03 12.57
N SER A 53 9.94 -27.40 12.13
CA SER A 53 11.19 -27.33 12.92
C SER A 53 11.05 -26.58 14.25
N TRP A 54 10.01 -25.75 14.42
CA TRP A 54 9.67 -25.20 15.75
C TRP A 54 9.22 -26.27 16.74
N LEU A 55 8.51 -27.30 16.26
CA LEU A 55 7.97 -28.37 17.08
C LEU A 55 8.97 -29.53 17.22
N GLN A 56 9.71 -29.81 16.15
CA GLN A 56 10.72 -30.87 16.10
C GLN A 56 12.10 -30.24 16.02
N VAL A 57 12.68 -30.01 17.20
CA VAL A 57 13.99 -29.38 17.36
C VAL A 57 15.06 -30.21 16.65
N SER A 58 15.82 -29.56 15.76
CA SER A 58 16.98 -30.16 15.12
C SER A 58 18.22 -29.99 15.99
N THR A 59 19.11 -30.99 15.99
CA THR A 59 20.42 -30.91 16.65
C THR A 59 21.32 -29.84 16.04
N TRP A 60 21.21 -29.63 14.73
CA TRP A 60 22.02 -28.67 13.98
C TRP A 60 21.12 -27.70 13.23
N THR A 61 21.36 -26.40 13.42
CA THR A 61 20.63 -25.33 12.75
C THR A 61 21.61 -24.46 11.96
N PRO A 62 21.18 -23.92 10.81
CA PRO A 62 21.97 -22.95 10.06
C PRO A 62 22.11 -21.65 10.85
N SER A 63 23.12 -20.86 10.52
CA SER A 63 23.31 -19.49 11.03
C SER A 63 22.28 -18.53 10.42
N ALA A 64 22.16 -17.32 10.99
CA ALA A 64 21.28 -16.29 10.45
C ALA A 64 21.72 -15.79 9.07
N PRO A 65 20.80 -15.21 8.26
CA PRO A 65 21.19 -14.47 7.07
C PRO A 65 22.21 -13.38 7.39
N SER A 66 23.27 -13.28 6.59
CA SER A 66 24.32 -12.26 6.77
C SER A 66 23.82 -10.85 6.41
N VAL A 67 22.98 -10.75 5.38
CA VAL A 67 22.43 -9.49 4.87
C VAL A 67 20.92 -9.68 4.66
N LEU A 68 20.15 -8.63 4.95
CA LEU A 68 18.73 -8.51 4.66
C LEU A 68 18.46 -7.06 4.26
N ASP A 69 18.04 -6.87 3.01
CA ASP A 69 17.67 -5.60 2.43
C ASP A 69 16.21 -5.66 1.96
N VAL A 70 15.46 -4.57 2.18
CA VAL A 70 14.04 -4.48 1.82
C VAL A 70 13.81 -3.17 1.08
N HIS A 71 13.18 -3.26 -0.08
CA HIS A 71 12.93 -2.14 -0.97
C HIS A 71 11.48 -2.15 -1.46
N PRO A 72 10.93 -0.99 -1.84
CA PRO A 72 9.65 -0.93 -2.51
C PRO A 72 9.86 -1.34 -3.98
N ASP A 73 8.92 -2.08 -4.54
CA ASP A 73 8.92 -2.48 -5.94
C ASP A 73 7.48 -2.53 -6.46
N VAL A 74 7.30 -2.71 -7.77
CA VAL A 74 5.99 -2.78 -8.41
C VAL A 74 5.86 -4.08 -9.18
N PHE A 75 4.82 -4.83 -8.85
CA PHE A 75 4.46 -6.06 -9.54
C PHE A 75 3.35 -5.79 -10.56
N HIS A 76 3.50 -6.35 -11.75
CA HIS A 76 2.51 -6.24 -12.82
C HIS A 76 1.63 -7.49 -12.81
N ASP A 77 0.34 -7.31 -12.55
CA ASP A 77 -0.65 -8.39 -12.51
C ASP A 77 -1.86 -8.01 -13.37
N GLU A 78 -2.06 -8.72 -14.48
CA GLU A 78 -3.20 -8.51 -15.39
C GLU A 78 -3.45 -7.04 -15.79
N GLY A 79 -2.38 -6.29 -16.06
CA GLY A 79 -2.45 -4.86 -16.42
C GLY A 79 -2.59 -3.90 -15.24
N LYS A 80 -2.61 -4.40 -14.01
CA LYS A 80 -2.57 -3.60 -12.77
C LYS A 80 -1.15 -3.53 -12.23
N LEU A 81 -0.83 -2.38 -11.64
CA LEU A 81 0.42 -2.17 -10.90
C LEU A 81 0.15 -2.30 -9.41
N LEU A 82 0.74 -3.31 -8.78
CA LEU A 82 0.59 -3.58 -7.35
C LEU A 82 1.89 -3.22 -6.62
N PRO A 83 1.84 -2.47 -5.51
CA PRO A 83 3.02 -2.22 -4.70
C PRO A 83 3.41 -3.51 -3.97
N VAL A 84 4.68 -3.90 -4.08
CA VAL A 84 5.23 -5.09 -3.43
C VAL A 84 6.51 -4.76 -2.68
N LEU A 85 6.88 -5.60 -1.72
CA LEU A 85 8.21 -5.56 -1.11
C LEU A 85 9.16 -6.45 -1.90
N ARG A 86 10.27 -5.88 -2.39
CA ARG A 86 11.43 -6.64 -2.87
C ARG A 86 12.36 -6.90 -1.69
N ILE A 87 12.40 -8.15 -1.26
CA ILE A 87 13.17 -8.62 -0.12
C ILE A 87 14.38 -9.37 -0.66
N GLU A 88 15.58 -8.93 -0.30
CA GLU A 88 16.84 -9.54 -0.72
C GLU A 88 17.64 -9.97 0.50
N TRP A 89 18.18 -11.18 0.47
CA TRP A 89 19.00 -11.68 1.56
C TRP A 89 20.17 -12.51 1.07
N LYS A 90 21.21 -12.60 1.90
CA LYS A 90 22.42 -13.39 1.60
C LYS A 90 22.70 -14.37 2.71
N VAL A 91 23.00 -15.62 2.34
CA VAL A 91 23.42 -16.66 3.29
C VAL A 91 24.84 -16.35 3.79
N ALA A 92 25.11 -16.62 5.06
CA ALA A 92 26.45 -16.50 5.61
C ALA A 92 27.39 -17.56 5.02
N THR A 93 28.68 -17.23 4.88
CA THR A 93 29.69 -18.13 4.29
C THR A 93 30.39 -18.95 5.37
N ASP A 94 29.62 -19.54 6.28
CA ASP A 94 30.13 -20.40 7.36
C ASP A 94 29.79 -21.88 7.10
N ALA A 95 30.25 -22.79 7.97
CA ALA A 95 30.05 -24.22 7.78
C ALA A 95 28.60 -24.67 8.02
N SER A 96 27.75 -23.85 8.65
CA SER A 96 26.37 -24.22 8.99
C SER A 96 25.45 -24.31 7.75
N ILE A 97 25.89 -23.76 6.61
CA ILE A 97 25.19 -23.86 5.32
C ILE A 97 24.89 -25.31 4.91
N GLN A 98 25.69 -26.28 5.37
CA GLN A 98 25.46 -27.71 5.13
C GLN A 98 24.15 -28.22 5.75
N TYR A 99 23.61 -27.51 6.75
CA TYR A 99 22.36 -27.81 7.44
C TYR A 99 21.20 -26.89 7.00
N LEU A 100 21.45 -25.95 6.09
CA LEU A 100 20.42 -25.06 5.55
C LEU A 100 19.52 -25.82 4.58
N ARG A 101 18.26 -26.05 4.98
CA ARG A 101 17.26 -26.80 4.20
C ARG A 101 16.27 -25.90 3.47
N GLY A 102 16.24 -24.63 3.81
CA GLY A 102 15.26 -23.71 3.27
C GLY A 102 15.20 -22.40 4.06
N VAL A 103 14.18 -21.60 3.73
CA VAL A 103 13.97 -20.28 4.31
C VAL A 103 12.47 -20.05 4.52
N GLU A 104 12.08 -19.48 5.65
CA GLU A 104 10.74 -18.91 5.82
C GLU A 104 10.85 -17.38 5.87
N LEU A 105 10.23 -16.72 4.88
CA LEU A 105 10.01 -15.28 4.88
C LEU A 105 8.70 -14.98 5.59
N ALA A 106 8.74 -14.11 6.59
CA ALA A 106 7.57 -13.62 7.30
C ALA A 106 7.47 -12.10 7.13
N VAL A 107 6.32 -11.61 6.69
CA VAL A 107 6.00 -10.18 6.63
C VAL A 107 4.85 -9.93 7.59
N LEU A 108 5.07 -9.03 8.55
CA LEU A 108 4.09 -8.60 9.54
C LEU A 108 3.73 -7.14 9.28
N GLN A 109 2.45 -6.88 9.05
CA GLN A 109 1.93 -5.52 8.99
C GLN A 109 1.71 -4.98 10.41
N VAL A 110 2.39 -3.89 10.76
CA VAL A 110 2.51 -3.44 12.16
C VAL A 110 1.20 -2.88 12.72
N ASN A 111 0.40 -2.21 11.89
CA ASN A 111 -0.82 -1.51 12.35
C ASN A 111 -1.95 -2.46 12.79
N ASN A 112 -2.02 -3.67 12.23
CA ASN A 112 -3.11 -4.63 12.40
C ASN A 112 -2.62 -6.02 12.81
N ASN A 113 -1.30 -6.19 13.01
CA ASN A 113 -0.64 -7.45 13.36
C ASN A 113 -0.94 -8.61 12.39
N ARG A 114 -1.26 -8.31 11.13
CA ARG A 114 -1.48 -9.34 10.11
C ARG A 114 -0.13 -9.85 9.60
N GLN A 115 0.11 -11.15 9.74
CA GLN A 115 1.33 -11.80 9.25
C GLN A 115 1.04 -12.76 8.10
N ILE A 116 1.89 -12.73 7.07
CA ILE A 116 1.86 -13.70 5.96
C ILE A 116 3.27 -14.24 5.74
N CYS A 117 3.38 -15.54 5.45
CA CYS A 117 4.66 -16.19 5.22
C CYS A 117 4.75 -16.92 3.88
N ALA A 118 5.96 -16.92 3.32
CA ALA A 118 6.34 -17.74 2.19
C ALA A 118 7.52 -18.62 2.60
N GLN A 119 7.46 -19.89 2.25
CA GLN A 119 8.50 -20.86 2.56
C GLN A 119 9.19 -21.32 1.28
N PHE A 120 10.52 -21.29 1.32
CA PHE A 120 11.43 -21.74 0.30
C PHE A 120 12.01 -23.08 0.76
N ASP A 121 11.72 -24.14 0.01
CA ASP A 121 12.19 -25.49 0.30
C ASP A 121 13.28 -25.87 -0.69
N PHE A 122 14.51 -26.05 -0.19
CA PHE A 122 15.63 -26.50 -1.00
C PHE A 122 15.52 -28.01 -1.22
N GLN A 123 15.41 -28.41 -2.47
CA GLN A 123 15.22 -29.81 -2.87
C GLN A 123 16.54 -30.59 -2.88
N ASN A 124 17.67 -29.88 -2.86
CA ASN A 124 19.01 -30.42 -2.69
C ASN A 124 19.82 -29.52 -1.76
N ASN A 125 20.85 -30.11 -1.14
CA ASN A 125 21.76 -29.37 -0.28
C ASN A 125 22.65 -28.45 -1.12
N LEU A 126 23.07 -27.34 -0.51
CA LEU A 126 24.05 -26.42 -1.07
C LEU A 126 25.44 -27.10 -1.04
N PRO A 127 26.10 -27.32 -2.19
CA PRO A 127 27.33 -28.10 -2.24
C PRO A 127 28.54 -27.34 -1.65
N LEU A 128 28.50 -26.00 -1.71
CA LEU A 128 29.59 -25.11 -1.35
C LEU A 128 29.07 -23.89 -0.57
N GLN A 129 29.93 -23.28 0.25
CA GLN A 129 29.64 -22.05 1.01
C GLN A 129 29.34 -20.83 0.13
N VAL A 130 29.80 -20.89 -1.11
CA VAL A 130 29.58 -19.89 -2.16
C VAL A 130 28.95 -20.57 -3.37
N ARG A 131 28.35 -19.78 -4.24
CA ARG A 131 27.86 -20.24 -5.53
C ARG A 131 29.01 -20.69 -6.42
N PRO A 132 28.74 -21.48 -7.48
CA PRO A 132 29.76 -21.92 -8.43
C PRO A 132 30.51 -20.76 -9.12
N ASP A 133 29.89 -19.58 -9.21
CA ASP A 133 30.50 -18.36 -9.76
C ASP A 133 31.40 -17.60 -8.77
N GLY A 134 31.59 -18.12 -7.55
CA GLY A 134 32.37 -17.49 -6.47
C GLY A 134 31.60 -16.42 -5.68
N GLY A 135 30.36 -16.11 -6.07
CA GLY A 135 29.50 -15.18 -5.35
C GLY A 135 28.87 -15.80 -4.10
N ARG A 136 28.42 -14.96 -3.16
CA ARG A 136 27.60 -15.46 -2.03
C ARG A 136 26.24 -15.92 -2.54
N TRP A 137 25.68 -16.96 -1.92
CA TRP A 137 24.28 -17.33 -2.11
C TRP A 137 23.39 -16.15 -1.73
N ASN A 138 22.70 -15.59 -2.72
CA ASN A 138 21.78 -14.48 -2.57
C ASN A 138 20.41 -14.89 -3.09
N PHE A 139 19.36 -14.38 -2.46
CA PHE A 139 17.99 -14.67 -2.83
C PHE A 139 17.22 -13.35 -2.87
N THR A 140 16.18 -13.33 -3.70
CA THR A 140 15.28 -12.19 -3.84
C THR A 140 13.84 -12.70 -3.86
N PHE A 141 12.90 -11.92 -3.35
CA PHE A 141 11.47 -12.23 -3.42
C PHE A 141 10.65 -10.94 -3.48
N ASN A 142 9.75 -10.83 -4.45
CA ASN A 142 8.92 -9.64 -4.67
C ASN A 142 7.44 -9.96 -4.91
N ARG A 143 6.88 -10.91 -4.15
CA ARG A 143 5.47 -11.32 -4.25
C ARG A 143 4.64 -11.01 -3.02
N PHE A 144 5.14 -10.22 -2.07
CA PHE A 144 4.33 -9.68 -0.98
C PHE A 144 3.71 -8.36 -1.41
N GLU A 145 2.43 -8.37 -1.77
CA GLU A 145 1.63 -7.16 -1.99
C GLU A 145 1.44 -6.44 -0.67
N VAL A 146 1.68 -5.13 -0.67
CA VAL A 146 1.65 -4.26 0.51
C VAL A 146 0.79 -3.04 0.27
N GLU A 147 0.61 -2.22 1.29
CA GLU A 147 -0.15 -0.99 1.24
C GLU A 147 0.79 0.22 1.29
N PRO A 148 0.58 1.23 0.42
CA PRO A 148 1.31 2.50 0.48
C PRO A 148 1.19 3.18 1.85
N GLY A 149 2.28 3.77 2.34
CA GLY A 149 2.35 4.46 3.62
C GLY A 149 2.35 3.55 4.87
N GLN A 150 2.25 2.23 4.71
CA GLN A 150 2.22 1.29 5.83
C GLN A 150 3.61 0.80 6.23
N MET A 151 3.77 0.49 7.52
CA MET A 151 4.99 -0.09 8.08
C MET A 151 4.86 -1.61 8.21
N TYR A 152 5.92 -2.30 7.82
CA TYR A 152 6.03 -3.76 7.87
C TYR A 152 7.30 -4.15 8.61
N GLN A 153 7.22 -5.24 9.36
CA GLN A 153 8.39 -5.95 9.87
C GLN A 153 8.61 -7.18 8.99
N VAL A 154 9.78 -7.24 8.36
CA VAL A 154 10.19 -8.35 7.48
C VAL A 154 11.20 -9.19 8.21
N THR A 155 10.97 -10.50 8.28
CA THR A 155 11.90 -11.44 8.90
C THR A 155 12.22 -12.59 7.96
N VAL A 156 13.51 -12.93 7.87
CA VAL A 156 14.02 -14.08 7.15
C VAL A 156 14.51 -15.09 8.16
N HIS A 157 13.86 -16.24 8.25
CA HIS A 157 14.29 -17.37 9.08
C HIS A 157 14.93 -18.43 8.21
N HIS A 158 16.15 -18.84 8.53
CA HIS A 158 16.71 -20.05 7.93
C HIS A 158 16.10 -21.30 8.58
N LEU A 159 15.91 -22.36 7.78
CA LEU A 159 15.32 -23.62 8.21
C LEU A 159 16.38 -24.74 8.26
N PRO A 160 16.37 -25.63 9.26
CA PRO A 160 15.45 -25.69 10.41
C PRO A 160 15.60 -24.51 11.38
N LYS A 161 14.51 -24.07 12.00
CA LYS A 161 14.53 -23.01 13.03
C LYS A 161 15.16 -23.50 14.33
N LEU A 162 15.74 -22.57 15.07
CA LEU A 162 16.22 -22.84 16.42
C LEU A 162 15.05 -22.94 17.41
N GLY A 163 14.87 -24.10 18.04
CA GLY A 163 13.80 -24.37 19.02
C GLY A 163 14.23 -24.27 20.49
N THR A 164 15.48 -23.90 20.77
CA THR A 164 16.06 -23.82 22.14
C THR A 164 16.76 -22.47 22.33
N SER A 165 17.18 -22.15 23.56
CA SER A 165 18.02 -20.97 23.81
C SER A 165 19.35 -21.08 23.04
N GLY A 166 19.71 -20.04 22.30
CA GLY A 166 20.91 -19.97 21.48
C GLY A 166 20.84 -18.79 20.51
N ASP A 167 21.81 -18.72 19.59
CA ASP A 167 21.85 -17.65 18.60
C ASP A 167 20.73 -17.81 17.57
N HIS A 168 19.85 -16.81 17.48
CA HIS A 168 18.75 -16.83 16.53
C HIS A 168 19.25 -16.97 15.10
N ASN A 169 18.68 -17.91 14.35
CA ASN A 169 19.00 -18.13 12.94
C ASN A 169 18.11 -17.34 11.98
N CYS A 170 17.77 -16.11 12.39
CA CYS A 170 16.94 -15.22 11.63
C CYS A 170 17.46 -13.79 11.66
N LYS A 171 16.99 -12.99 10.72
CA LYS A 171 17.27 -11.56 10.64
C LYS A 171 15.99 -10.81 10.34
N SER A 172 15.75 -9.71 11.04
CA SER A 172 14.56 -8.88 10.87
C SER A 172 14.94 -7.43 10.57
N THR A 173 14.11 -6.75 9.81
CA THR A 173 14.19 -5.30 9.60
C THR A 173 12.79 -4.72 9.46
N SER A 174 12.61 -3.47 9.87
CA SER A 174 11.37 -2.73 9.66
C SER A 174 11.49 -1.87 8.40
N TYR A 175 10.43 -1.82 7.61
CA TYR A 175 10.38 -1.05 6.38
C TYR A 175 9.03 -0.34 6.25
N THR A 176 9.06 0.96 5.93
CA THR A 176 7.87 1.76 5.65
C THR A 176 7.76 1.98 4.15
N VAL A 177 6.66 1.51 3.57
CA VAL A 177 6.37 1.71 2.14
C VAL A 177 6.07 3.19 1.90
N PRO A 178 6.61 3.82 0.84
CA PRO A 178 6.27 5.20 0.50
C PRO A 178 4.75 5.40 0.33
N ASP A 179 4.27 6.60 0.62
CA ASP A 179 2.85 6.94 0.47
C ASP A 179 2.50 7.22 -1.01
N CYS A 180 1.23 7.50 -1.28
CA CYS A 180 0.75 7.77 -2.64
C CYS A 180 1.25 9.10 -3.25
N LYS A 181 2.07 9.88 -2.54
CA LYS A 181 2.75 11.06 -3.13
C LYS A 181 4.04 10.66 -3.83
N ASP A 182 4.57 9.48 -3.54
CA ASP A 182 5.75 8.95 -4.22
C ASP A 182 5.49 8.80 -5.73
N PRO A 183 6.42 9.22 -6.61
CA PRO A 183 6.23 9.21 -8.06
C PRO A 183 5.95 7.83 -8.68
N VAL A 184 6.38 6.75 -8.02
CA VAL A 184 6.14 5.37 -8.43
C VAL A 184 4.83 4.90 -7.82
N MET A 185 4.65 5.06 -6.49
CA MET A 185 3.46 4.57 -5.79
C MET A 185 2.16 5.21 -6.30
N LYS A 186 2.17 6.49 -6.70
CA LYS A 186 0.99 7.18 -7.25
C LYS A 186 0.37 6.51 -8.48
N ARG A 187 1.12 5.66 -9.20
CA ARG A 187 0.63 4.91 -10.37
C ARG A 187 0.18 3.50 -10.03
N THR A 188 0.33 3.08 -8.77
CA THR A 188 -0.16 1.78 -8.33
C THR A 188 -1.67 1.81 -8.15
N MET A 189 -2.32 0.68 -8.40
CA MET A 189 -3.76 0.49 -8.32
C MET A 189 -4.38 1.02 -7.00
N PRO A 190 -3.88 0.67 -5.80
CA PRO A 190 -4.48 1.19 -4.55
C PRO A 190 -4.39 2.72 -4.42
N CYS A 191 -3.30 3.33 -4.92
CA CYS A 191 -3.17 4.78 -4.93
C CYS A 191 -4.09 5.44 -5.98
N MET A 192 -4.24 4.85 -7.16
CA MET A 192 -5.11 5.40 -8.20
C MET A 192 -6.57 5.39 -7.76
N GLN A 193 -7.02 4.34 -7.09
CA GLN A 193 -8.38 4.22 -6.56
C GLN A 193 -8.71 5.23 -5.45
N THR A 194 -7.70 5.79 -4.81
CA THR A 194 -7.85 6.86 -3.80
C THR A 194 -7.64 8.26 -4.41
N GLY A 195 -7.47 8.35 -5.73
CA GLY A 195 -7.35 9.61 -6.45
C GLY A 195 -5.95 10.21 -6.47
N SER A 196 -4.88 9.43 -6.28
CA SER A 196 -3.50 9.97 -6.32
C SER A 196 -3.10 10.63 -7.65
N LEU A 197 -3.78 10.32 -8.75
CA LEU A 197 -3.60 10.98 -10.06
C LEU A 197 -4.61 12.10 -10.32
N TRP A 198 -5.51 12.38 -9.37
CA TRP A 198 -6.50 13.44 -9.52
C TRP A 198 -5.85 14.81 -9.25
N GLU A 199 -5.93 15.68 -10.24
CA GLU A 199 -5.41 17.04 -10.17
C GLU A 199 -6.56 18.05 -10.33
N PRO A 200 -7.12 18.56 -9.22
CA PRO A 200 -8.32 19.39 -9.28
C PRO A 200 -8.12 20.77 -9.91
N SER A 201 -6.88 21.26 -10.06
CA SER A 201 -6.61 22.60 -10.60
C SER A 201 -7.49 23.69 -9.95
N ILE A 202 -7.41 23.77 -8.62
CA ILE A 202 -8.30 24.61 -7.79
C ILE A 202 -8.01 26.09 -8.08
N ASP A 203 -9.08 26.84 -8.32
CA ASP A 203 -9.06 28.30 -8.48
C ASP A 203 -10.19 28.93 -7.67
N GLY A 204 -10.10 30.24 -7.45
CA GLY A 204 -11.15 30.97 -6.76
C GLY A 204 -11.17 32.46 -7.03
N GLU A 205 -12.39 33.01 -7.11
CA GLU A 205 -12.65 34.42 -7.38
C GLU A 205 -13.66 34.97 -6.36
N SER A 206 -13.35 36.09 -5.73
CA SER A 206 -14.28 36.78 -4.82
C SER A 206 -15.37 37.44 -5.66
N LEU A 207 -16.63 37.03 -5.47
CA LEU A 207 -17.76 37.62 -6.19
C LEU A 207 -18.27 38.88 -5.48
N ASP A 208 -18.29 38.83 -4.14
CA ASP A 208 -18.64 39.94 -3.26
C ASP A 208 -17.98 39.77 -1.89
N ASP A 209 -18.32 40.64 -0.93
CA ASP A 209 -17.80 40.60 0.45
C ASP A 209 -18.21 39.34 1.24
N SER A 210 -19.08 38.49 0.69
CA SER A 210 -19.73 37.36 1.38
C SER A 210 -19.75 36.05 0.59
N SER A 211 -19.15 36.01 -0.60
CA SER A 211 -19.18 34.83 -1.45
C SER A 211 -17.91 34.67 -2.31
N LEU A 212 -17.47 33.44 -2.41
CA LEU A 212 -16.30 33.02 -3.18
C LEU A 212 -16.75 32.00 -4.22
N LEU A 213 -16.48 32.27 -5.49
CA LEU A 213 -16.60 31.29 -6.55
C LEU A 213 -15.38 30.38 -6.47
N VAL A 214 -15.60 29.07 -6.30
CA VAL A 214 -14.54 28.06 -6.29
C VAL A 214 -14.67 27.20 -7.54
N SER A 215 -13.59 27.08 -8.31
CA SER A 215 -13.58 26.31 -9.55
C SER A 215 -12.57 25.17 -9.48
N PHE A 216 -12.98 23.96 -9.86
CA PHE A 216 -12.09 22.79 -9.86
C PHE A 216 -12.54 21.71 -10.85
N ASN A 217 -11.62 20.80 -11.19
CA ASN A 217 -11.88 19.65 -12.03
C ASN A 217 -12.26 18.46 -11.13
N PRO A 218 -13.48 17.92 -11.22
CA PRO A 218 -13.88 16.77 -10.42
C PRO A 218 -13.14 15.50 -10.86
N GLY A 219 -12.94 14.57 -9.92
CA GLY A 219 -12.44 13.23 -10.19
C GLY A 219 -13.52 12.35 -10.83
N MET A 220 -13.11 11.36 -11.63
CA MET A 220 -14.06 10.52 -12.39
C MET A 220 -15.01 9.71 -11.51
N GLU A 221 -14.53 9.23 -10.36
CA GLU A 221 -15.23 8.26 -9.52
C GLU A 221 -15.87 8.86 -8.27
N SER A 222 -15.62 10.13 -7.95
CA SER A 222 -16.20 10.75 -6.75
C SER A 222 -17.45 11.56 -7.08
N ALA A 223 -18.55 11.19 -6.45
CA ALA A 223 -19.83 11.86 -6.58
C ALA A 223 -20.03 13.00 -5.57
N GLN A 224 -19.17 13.12 -4.55
CA GLN A 224 -19.31 14.10 -3.49
C GLN A 224 -17.97 14.73 -3.15
N TYR A 225 -17.98 16.03 -2.83
CA TYR A 225 -16.81 16.80 -2.44
C TYR A 225 -17.17 17.70 -1.26
N ARG A 226 -16.22 17.88 -0.35
CA ARG A 226 -16.30 18.84 0.74
C ARG A 226 -15.28 19.93 0.50
N ILE A 227 -15.77 21.15 0.35
CA ILE A 227 -14.98 22.35 0.07
C ILE A 227 -14.91 23.14 1.37
N HIS A 228 -13.73 23.12 1.99
CA HIS A 228 -13.40 23.95 3.14
C HIS A 228 -12.78 25.25 2.66
N VAL A 229 -13.35 26.38 3.08
CA VAL A 229 -12.82 27.70 2.77
C VAL A 229 -12.52 28.41 4.08
N THR A 230 -11.26 28.80 4.23
CA THR A 230 -10.78 29.57 5.39
C THR A 230 -10.29 30.93 4.90
N SER A 231 -10.82 32.02 5.46
CA SER A 231 -10.40 33.39 5.16
C SER A 231 -9.42 33.93 6.21
N PHE A 232 -8.51 34.78 5.78
CA PHE A 232 -7.46 35.41 6.58
C PHE A 232 -7.29 36.87 6.14
N PRO A 233 -6.94 37.82 7.04
CA PRO A 233 -6.16 38.99 6.68
C PRO A 233 -4.84 38.62 6.02
N ASP A 234 -4.15 39.60 5.46
CA ASP A 234 -2.79 39.41 4.95
C ASP A 234 -1.84 38.82 6.03
N GLU A 235 -2.12 39.03 7.31
CA GLU A 235 -1.45 38.36 8.44
C GLU A 235 -2.17 37.06 8.87
N GLU A 236 -1.44 36.04 9.32
CA GLU A 236 -1.88 34.64 9.44
C GLU A 236 -3.05 34.31 10.39
N LYS A 237 -3.72 35.30 11.02
CA LYS A 237 -4.88 35.01 11.88
C LYS A 237 -6.10 34.66 11.04
N GLN A 238 -6.72 33.52 11.31
CA GLN A 238 -7.96 33.10 10.68
C GLN A 238 -9.13 34.03 11.04
N CYS A 239 -9.87 34.49 10.04
CA CYS A 239 -11.13 35.22 10.25
C CYS A 239 -12.31 34.27 10.39
N LYS A 240 -12.52 33.47 9.35
CA LYS A 240 -13.71 32.63 9.23
C LYS A 240 -13.39 31.36 8.47
N GLU A 241 -14.10 30.32 8.82
CA GLU A 241 -14.09 29.04 8.12
C GLU A 241 -15.52 28.63 7.82
N THR A 242 -15.71 28.13 6.61
CA THR A 242 -16.98 27.60 6.14
C THR A 242 -16.73 26.32 5.36
N THR A 243 -17.73 25.46 5.34
CA THR A 243 -17.68 24.19 4.63
C THR A 243 -18.91 24.07 3.74
N HIS A 244 -18.68 23.77 2.47
CA HIS A 244 -19.73 23.51 1.50
C HIS A 244 -19.63 22.08 0.99
N ILE A 245 -20.77 21.43 0.80
CA ILE A 245 -20.84 20.08 0.21
C ILE A 245 -21.32 20.25 -1.21
N TYR A 246 -20.51 19.78 -2.15
CA TYR A 246 -20.86 19.71 -3.57
C TYR A 246 -21.13 18.26 -3.95
N GLU A 247 -22.29 18.00 -4.55
CA GLU A 247 -22.67 16.71 -5.09
C GLU A 247 -22.70 16.78 -6.61
N SER A 248 -21.93 15.91 -7.27
CA SER A 248 -21.91 15.82 -8.72
C SER A 248 -23.15 15.07 -9.20
N LEU A 249 -23.98 15.75 -10.00
CA LEU A 249 -25.20 15.20 -10.59
C LEU A 249 -24.92 14.16 -11.70
N GLN A 250 -23.67 14.11 -12.22
CA GLN A 250 -23.26 13.17 -13.25
C GLN A 250 -21.87 12.60 -12.92
N SER A 251 -21.84 11.36 -12.45
CA SER A 251 -20.64 10.53 -12.42
C SER A 251 -20.05 10.45 -13.84
N GLY A 252 -18.75 10.71 -14.00
CA GLY A 252 -18.04 10.60 -15.28
C GLY A 252 -17.87 11.89 -16.10
N GLN A 253 -18.37 13.05 -15.65
CA GLN A 253 -18.16 14.31 -16.38
C GLN A 253 -16.94 15.08 -15.86
N GLN A 254 -15.88 15.16 -16.68
CA GLN A 254 -14.61 15.84 -16.38
C GLN A 254 -14.62 17.35 -16.68
N HIS A 255 -15.80 17.98 -16.76
CA HIS A 255 -15.85 19.42 -16.96
C HIS A 255 -15.56 20.14 -15.66
N ARG A 256 -14.80 21.23 -15.76
CA ARG A 256 -14.54 22.13 -14.64
C ARG A 256 -15.86 22.62 -14.06
N VAL A 257 -16.03 22.46 -12.76
CA VAL A 257 -17.23 22.87 -12.03
C VAL A 257 -16.98 24.17 -11.30
N ASN A 258 -18.02 24.98 -11.16
CA ASN A 258 -18.00 26.27 -10.47
C ASN A 258 -18.99 26.20 -9.30
N VAL A 259 -18.51 26.45 -8.09
CA VAL A 259 -19.29 26.33 -6.86
C VAL A 259 -19.19 27.62 -6.08
N THR A 260 -20.32 28.29 -5.88
CA THR A 260 -20.39 29.50 -5.05
C THR A 260 -20.48 29.12 -3.58
N VAL A 261 -19.43 29.42 -2.82
CA VAL A 261 -19.36 29.19 -1.38
C VAL A 261 -19.70 30.50 -0.66
N LYS A 262 -20.76 30.48 0.16
CA LYS A 262 -21.15 31.62 1.00
C LYS A 262 -20.28 31.68 2.26
N ILE A 263 -19.64 32.82 2.47
CA ILE A 263 -18.82 33.17 3.63
C ILE A 263 -19.55 34.29 4.38
N GLU A 264 -20.64 33.92 5.07
CA GLU A 264 -21.48 34.90 5.76
C GLU A 264 -20.67 35.74 6.74
N ARG A 265 -20.88 37.07 6.79
CA ARG A 265 -20.21 37.95 7.76
C ARG A 265 -18.66 37.90 7.69
N ASN A 266 -18.07 37.69 6.52
CA ASN A 266 -16.63 37.87 6.33
C ASN A 266 -16.25 39.36 6.53
N LEU A 267 -15.08 39.66 7.09
CA LEU A 267 -14.62 41.04 7.21
C LEU A 267 -13.93 41.45 5.90
N LYS A 268 -14.03 42.72 5.51
CA LYS A 268 -13.37 43.25 4.30
C LYS A 268 -11.86 43.06 4.30
N ALA A 269 -11.23 43.06 5.47
CA ALA A 269 -9.80 42.80 5.62
C ALA A 269 -9.43 41.33 5.31
N CYS A 270 -10.39 40.40 5.31
CA CYS A 270 -10.16 38.97 5.12
C CYS A 270 -10.28 38.58 3.64
N CYS A 271 -9.37 39.08 2.83
CA CYS A 271 -9.36 38.93 1.37
C CYS A 271 -8.52 37.74 0.87
N ARG A 272 -7.75 37.09 1.76
CA ARG A 272 -6.94 35.90 1.44
C ARG A 272 -7.71 34.65 1.80
N TYR A 273 -7.78 33.69 0.88
CA TYR A 273 -8.55 32.46 1.07
C TYR A 273 -7.69 31.23 0.91
N LYS A 274 -7.75 30.30 1.87
CA LYS A 274 -7.28 28.92 1.71
C LYS A 274 -8.47 28.04 1.37
N ILE A 275 -8.45 27.47 0.19
CA ILE A 275 -9.45 26.50 -0.28
C ILE A 275 -8.84 25.11 -0.09
N GLN A 276 -9.55 24.21 0.58
CA GLN A 276 -9.20 22.80 0.67
C GLN A 276 -10.38 21.96 0.17
N ILE A 277 -10.15 21.15 -0.86
CA ILE A 277 -11.16 20.24 -1.42
C ILE A 277 -10.82 18.82 -1.00
N GLN A 278 -11.79 18.17 -0.37
CA GLN A 278 -11.75 16.76 -0.01
C GLN A 278 -12.74 15.98 -0.89
N PRO A 279 -12.27 15.00 -1.68
CA PRO A 279 -13.14 14.08 -2.40
C PRO A 279 -13.60 12.94 -1.48
N PHE A 280 -14.64 12.22 -1.90
CA PHE A 280 -15.10 10.99 -1.24
C PHE A 280 -15.11 9.86 -2.27
N PHE A 281 -13.94 9.31 -2.62
CA PHE A 281 -13.86 8.10 -3.43
C PHE A 281 -14.27 6.88 -2.59
N THR A 282 -14.85 5.87 -3.23
CA THR A 282 -15.38 4.67 -2.55
C THR A 282 -14.35 3.98 -1.65
N ILE A 283 -13.07 3.97 -2.03
CA ILE A 283 -12.02 3.25 -1.30
C ILE A 283 -11.56 4.00 -0.04
N CYS A 284 -11.38 5.33 -0.10
CA CYS A 284 -10.85 6.11 1.02
C CYS A 284 -11.92 6.81 1.86
N GLY A 285 -13.13 7.02 1.33
CA GLY A 285 -14.23 7.66 2.06
C GLY A 285 -13.82 9.00 2.67
N ASN A 286 -13.80 9.08 4.01
CA ASN A 286 -13.43 10.29 4.75
C ASN A 286 -11.92 10.55 4.83
N ASP A 287 -11.08 9.62 4.41
CA ASP A 287 -9.61 9.67 4.53
C ASP A 287 -8.92 9.93 3.18
N CYS A 288 -9.68 10.33 2.16
CA CYS A 288 -9.12 10.65 0.86
C CYS A 288 -8.17 11.86 0.92
N LEU A 289 -7.17 11.86 0.03
CA LEU A 289 -6.21 12.94 -0.09
C LEU A 289 -6.92 14.27 -0.37
N ARG A 290 -6.59 15.29 0.43
CA ARG A 290 -7.12 16.65 0.27
C ARG A 290 -6.17 17.50 -0.55
N HIS A 291 -6.72 18.30 -1.46
CA HIS A 291 -5.96 19.26 -2.25
C HIS A 291 -6.26 20.67 -1.77
N SER A 292 -5.26 21.54 -1.77
CA SER A 292 -5.44 22.92 -1.32
C SER A 292 -4.83 23.92 -2.28
N ALA A 293 -5.46 25.07 -2.40
CA ALA A 293 -4.94 26.26 -3.08
C ALA A 293 -5.13 27.49 -2.19
N VAL A 294 -4.31 28.51 -2.43
CA VAL A 294 -4.41 29.80 -1.74
C VAL A 294 -4.70 30.87 -2.78
N ILE A 295 -5.77 31.62 -2.56
CA ILE A 295 -6.15 32.79 -3.33
C ILE A 295 -5.65 34.03 -2.56
N PRO A 296 -4.71 34.80 -3.12
CA PRO A 296 -4.21 36.00 -2.47
C PRO A 296 -5.25 37.12 -2.48
N CYS A 297 -5.04 38.14 -1.64
CA CYS A 297 -5.80 39.38 -1.74
C CYS A 297 -5.58 40.03 -3.12
N PRO A 298 -6.57 40.78 -3.65
CA PRO A 298 -6.39 41.54 -4.88
C PRO A 298 -5.23 42.53 -4.71
N SER A 299 -4.29 42.54 -5.65
CA SER A 299 -3.25 43.57 -5.67
C SER A 299 -3.91 44.93 -5.89
N VAL A 300 -3.71 45.86 -4.95
CA VAL A 300 -4.12 47.25 -5.15
C VAL A 300 -3.36 47.79 -6.36
N ALA A 301 -4.06 48.06 -7.46
CA ALA A 301 -3.45 48.71 -8.61
C ALA A 301 -2.93 50.10 -8.17
N PRO A 302 -1.71 50.49 -8.59
CA PRO A 302 -1.13 51.79 -8.23
C PRO A 302 -1.94 52.97 -8.77
#